data_AF-A0A259MBD0-F1
#
_entry.id   AF-A0A259MBD0-F1
#
_cell.length_a   1.000
_cell.length_b   1.000
_cell.length_c   1.000
_cell.angle_alpha   90.00
_cell.angle_beta   90.00
_cell.angle_gamma   90.00
#
_symmetry.space_group_name_H-M   'P 1'
#
loop_
_entity.id
_entity.type
_entity.pdbx_description
1 polymer ?
#
loop_
_entity_poly.entity_id
_entity_poly.type
_entity_poly.pdbx_seq_one_letter_code
_entity_poly.pdbx_strand_id
1 'polypeptide(L)'
;DQSVVDFFPWCQAFANHPWFRAARELNVPLPFPLTDAGGSPSYYVPWVADSARRAGKFRNGATTKERIPPGSFFFVPGARGGEHSHIHVGIVLADDGTTIRTVEGNTNEAGGSNGYCVAERFRKKSTNDYGLI
;
A
#
# COMPACT_ATOMS: atom_id res chain seq x y z
N ASP A 1 23.63 8.44 -12.74
CA ASP A 1 23.92 8.38 -11.30
C ASP A 1 22.61 8.71 -10.57
N GLN A 2 22.04 7.74 -9.87
CA GLN A 2 20.75 7.85 -9.17
C GLN A 2 20.94 8.09 -7.66
N SER A 3 22.06 8.68 -7.26
CA SER A 3 22.46 8.84 -5.84
C SER A 3 21.64 9.86 -5.03
N VAL A 4 20.66 10.55 -5.62
CA VAL A 4 19.88 11.59 -4.91
C VAL A 4 18.38 11.52 -5.25
N VAL A 5 17.74 10.38 -4.99
CA VAL A 5 16.28 10.30 -4.97
C VAL A 5 15.82 9.59 -3.70
N ASP A 6 15.37 10.34 -2.69
CA ASP A 6 14.79 9.83 -1.43
C ASP A 6 13.39 9.17 -1.63
N PHE A 7 12.99 8.95 -2.88
CA PHE A 7 11.67 8.48 -3.27
C PHE A 7 11.75 7.61 -4.52
N PHE A 8 11.70 6.30 -4.33
CA PHE A 8 11.39 5.38 -5.42
C PHE A 8 9.88 5.08 -5.41
N PRO A 9 9.10 5.59 -6.38
CA PRO A 9 7.65 5.37 -6.48
C PRO A 9 7.24 3.90 -6.68
N TRP A 10 8.21 2.99 -6.73
CA TRP A 10 8.04 1.62 -7.12
C TRP A 10 7.08 0.84 -6.22
N CYS A 11 7.11 1.00 -4.89
CA CYS A 11 6.16 0.27 -4.03
C CYS A 11 4.69 0.54 -4.42
N GLN A 12 4.34 1.80 -4.68
CA GLN A 12 3.01 2.19 -5.13
C GLN A 12 2.75 1.78 -6.58
N ALA A 13 3.73 1.91 -7.48
CA ALA A 13 3.59 1.47 -8.86
C ALA A 13 3.33 -0.04 -8.94
N PHE A 14 4.03 -0.84 -8.13
CA PHE A 14 3.79 -2.26 -7.97
C PHE A 14 2.38 -2.49 -7.43
N ALA A 15 1.98 -1.90 -6.29
CA ALA A 15 0.68 -2.16 -5.69
C ALA A 15 -0.50 -1.75 -6.59
N ASN A 16 -0.37 -0.64 -7.32
CA ASN A 16 -1.36 -0.18 -8.30
C ASN A 16 -1.57 -1.19 -9.42
N HIS A 17 -0.51 -1.88 -9.88
CA HIS A 17 -0.60 -2.72 -11.07
C HIS A 17 -1.57 -3.91 -10.90
N PRO A 18 -1.50 -4.74 -9.84
CA PRO A 18 -2.50 -5.77 -9.58
C PRO A 18 -3.91 -5.23 -9.40
N TRP A 19 -4.09 -4.05 -8.77
CA TRP A 19 -5.42 -3.44 -8.61
C TRP A 19 -6.03 -3.01 -9.92
N PHE A 20 -5.28 -2.28 -10.77
CA PHE A 20 -5.75 -1.91 -12.10
C PHE A 20 -6.06 -3.13 -12.96
N ARG A 21 -5.19 -4.15 -12.91
CA ARG A 21 -5.39 -5.40 -13.64
C ARG A 21 -6.65 -6.13 -13.18
N ALA A 22 -6.82 -6.30 -11.87
CA ALA A 22 -7.96 -6.99 -11.28
C ALA A 22 -9.29 -6.26 -11.57
N ALA A 23 -9.34 -4.94 -11.38
CA ALA A 23 -10.53 -4.14 -11.68
C ALA A 23 -10.94 -4.27 -13.16
N ARG A 24 -9.96 -4.21 -14.07
CA ARG A 24 -10.20 -4.39 -15.51
C ARG A 24 -10.68 -5.80 -15.84
N GLU A 25 -10.05 -6.84 -15.30
CA GLU A 25 -10.35 -8.24 -15.62
C GLU A 25 -11.69 -8.71 -15.01
N LEU A 26 -12.05 -8.19 -13.85
CA LEU A 26 -13.32 -8.48 -13.18
C LEU A 26 -14.45 -7.54 -13.62
N ASN A 27 -14.15 -6.51 -14.41
CA ASN A 27 -15.08 -5.46 -14.82
C ASN A 27 -15.80 -4.81 -13.62
N VAL A 28 -15.04 -4.47 -12.58
CA VAL A 28 -15.53 -3.78 -11.37
C VAL A 28 -14.76 -2.47 -11.18
N PRO A 29 -15.38 -1.45 -10.56
CA PRO A 29 -14.65 -0.24 -10.21
C PRO A 29 -13.57 -0.52 -9.18
N LEU A 30 -12.54 0.32 -9.15
CA LEU A 30 -11.58 0.32 -8.05
C LEU A 30 -12.29 0.71 -6.73
N PRO A 31 -11.93 0.10 -5.59
CA PRO A 31 -12.51 0.42 -4.28
C PRO A 31 -12.34 1.88 -3.86
N PHE A 32 -11.26 2.52 -4.32
CA PHE A 32 -11.00 3.94 -4.18
C PHE A 32 -10.11 4.45 -5.31
N PRO A 33 -10.10 5.77 -5.60
CA PRO A 33 -9.30 6.32 -6.68
C PRO A 33 -7.80 6.05 -6.51
N LEU A 34 -7.19 5.50 -7.55
CA LEU A 34 -5.73 5.40 -7.68
C LEU A 34 -5.17 6.39 -8.71
N THR A 35 -6.05 7.13 -9.39
CA THR A 35 -5.72 8.12 -10.41
C THR A 35 -6.24 9.50 -10.01
N ASP A 36 -5.61 10.55 -10.54
CA ASP A 36 -6.19 11.89 -10.50
C ASP A 36 -7.42 12.02 -11.40
N ALA A 37 -8.01 13.22 -11.45
CA ALA A 37 -9.17 13.53 -12.29
C ALA A 37 -8.89 13.41 -13.80
N GLY A 38 -7.61 13.47 -14.22
CA GLY A 38 -7.18 13.26 -15.60
C GLY A 38 -6.87 11.80 -15.94
N GLY A 39 -7.01 10.88 -14.98
CA GLY A 39 -6.72 9.46 -15.16
C GLY A 39 -5.25 9.07 -14.97
N SER A 40 -4.38 9.99 -14.53
CA SER A 40 -2.98 9.68 -14.28
C SER A 40 -2.81 8.95 -12.94
N PRO A 41 -2.15 7.78 -12.89
CA PRO A 41 -1.94 7.06 -11.64
C PRO A 41 -1.08 7.86 -10.64
N SER A 42 -1.49 7.87 -9.37
CA SER A 42 -0.65 8.39 -8.30
C SER A 42 0.31 7.31 -7.83
N TYR A 43 1.60 7.68 -7.79
CA TYR A 43 2.63 6.84 -7.18
C TYR A 43 3.04 7.34 -5.78
N TYR A 44 2.32 8.33 -5.24
CA TYR A 44 2.61 8.92 -3.95
C TYR A 44 1.74 8.28 -2.86
N VAL A 45 2.38 7.46 -2.02
CA VAL A 45 1.70 6.65 -0.98
C VAL A 45 0.77 7.47 -0.08
N PRO A 46 1.16 8.65 0.45
CA PRO A 46 0.27 9.45 1.29
C PRO A 46 -1.03 9.85 0.57
N TRP A 47 -0.94 10.25 -0.69
CA TRP A 47 -2.12 10.61 -1.47
C TRP A 47 -3.07 9.42 -1.65
N VAL A 48 -2.52 8.22 -1.86
CA VAL A 48 -3.33 6.99 -2.02
C VAL A 48 -3.97 6.57 -0.70
N ALA A 49 -3.25 6.67 0.42
CA ALA A 49 -3.82 6.46 1.75
C ALA A 49 -4.96 7.44 2.04
N ASP A 50 -4.79 8.72 1.69
CA ASP A 50 -5.86 9.72 1.82
C ASP A 50 -7.03 9.47 0.87
N SER A 51 -6.77 8.92 -0.31
CA SER A 51 -7.81 8.49 -1.24
C SER A 51 -8.69 7.40 -0.62
N ALA A 52 -8.09 6.40 0.02
CA ALA A 52 -8.82 5.39 0.79
C ALA A 52 -9.61 6.01 1.95
N ARG A 53 -9.07 7.03 2.64
CA ARG A 53 -9.77 7.75 3.72
C ARG A 53 -11.01 8.46 3.19
N ARG A 54 -10.87 9.24 2.12
CA ARG A 54 -11.99 9.98 1.49
C ARG A 54 -13.08 9.04 0.96
N ALA A 55 -12.70 7.84 0.53
CA ALA A 55 -13.64 6.81 0.09
C ALA A 55 -14.29 6.02 1.24
N GLY A 56 -13.97 6.30 2.51
CA GLY A 56 -14.46 5.52 3.65
C GLY A 56 -13.91 4.09 3.71
N LYS A 57 -12.84 3.81 2.97
CA LYS A 57 -12.18 2.49 2.86
C LYS A 57 -10.90 2.40 3.68
N PHE A 58 -10.54 3.45 4.42
CA PHE A 58 -9.35 3.43 5.28
C PHE A 58 -9.64 2.77 6.63
N ARG A 59 -8.68 1.98 7.11
CA ARG A 59 -8.74 1.32 8.41
C ARG A 59 -7.42 1.47 9.15
N ASN A 60 -7.48 1.95 10.39
CA ASN A 60 -6.31 2.08 11.26
C ASN A 60 -5.93 0.71 11.85
N GLY A 61 -4.68 0.28 11.66
CA GLY A 61 -4.24 -1.03 12.16
C GLY A 61 -4.11 -1.12 13.66
N ALA A 62 -3.73 -0.03 14.32
CA ALA A 62 -3.52 -0.02 15.76
C ALA A 62 -4.81 -0.30 16.54
N THR A 63 -5.97 0.01 15.96
CA THR A 63 -7.28 -0.13 16.63
C THR A 63 -8.17 -1.21 16.03
N THR A 64 -7.91 -1.65 14.79
CA THR A 64 -8.79 -2.63 14.14
C THR A 64 -8.64 -4.05 14.69
N LYS A 65 -9.79 -4.67 15.00
CA LYS A 65 -9.88 -6.10 15.39
C LYS A 65 -10.35 -6.99 14.23
N GLU A 66 -11.07 -6.42 13.28
CA GLU A 66 -11.62 -7.12 12.12
C GLU A 66 -10.53 -7.64 11.21
N ARG A 67 -10.79 -8.76 10.53
CA ARG A 67 -9.87 -9.30 9.52
C ARG A 67 -9.74 -8.33 8.34
N ILE A 68 -8.51 -8.19 7.84
CA ILE A 68 -8.22 -7.42 6.63
C ILE A 68 -8.43 -8.35 5.42
N PRO A 69 -9.32 -8.02 4.49
CA PRO A 69 -9.54 -8.84 3.31
C PRO A 69 -8.27 -8.97 2.45
N PRO A 70 -7.93 -10.17 1.96
CA PRO A 70 -6.92 -10.34 0.93
C PRO A 70 -7.20 -9.45 -0.28
N GLY A 71 -6.15 -8.91 -0.87
CA GLY A 71 -6.23 -7.91 -1.95
C GLY A 71 -6.27 -6.47 -1.44
N SER A 72 -6.53 -6.20 -0.16
CA SER A 72 -6.45 -4.84 0.40
C SER A 72 -5.02 -4.29 0.33
N PHE A 73 -4.88 -2.98 0.23
CA PHE A 73 -3.59 -2.33 0.45
C PHE A 73 -3.27 -2.30 1.95
N PHE A 74 -2.00 -2.52 2.30
CA PHE A 74 -1.46 -2.10 3.58
C PHE A 74 -0.56 -0.88 3.36
N PHE A 75 -0.54 0.03 4.33
CA PHE A 75 0.30 1.21 4.34
C PHE A 75 1.18 1.18 5.59
N VAL A 76 2.46 1.47 5.43
CA VAL A 76 3.41 1.59 6.54
C VAL A 76 3.39 3.04 7.04
N PRO A 77 2.94 3.30 8.28
CA PRO A 77 3.04 4.61 8.87
C PRO A 77 4.51 5.02 9.04
N GLY A 78 4.80 6.29 8.87
CA GLY A 78 6.13 6.86 9.03
C GLY A 78 6.05 8.38 9.15
N ALA A 79 7.19 9.05 9.01
CA ALA A 79 7.24 10.51 8.98
C ALA A 79 7.68 11.01 7.60
N ARG A 80 7.08 12.10 7.14
CA ARG A 80 7.54 12.89 5.98
C ARG A 80 7.51 14.36 6.37
N GLY A 81 8.63 15.07 6.20
CA GLY A 81 8.73 16.48 6.59
C GLY A 81 8.52 16.72 8.10
N GLY A 82 8.73 15.71 8.96
CA GLY A 82 8.48 15.79 10.40
C GLY A 82 7.04 15.48 10.82
N GLU A 83 6.13 15.28 9.87
CA GLU A 83 4.71 14.98 10.14
C GLU A 83 4.38 13.51 9.90
N HIS A 84 3.37 13.00 10.62
CA HIS A 84 2.87 11.65 10.44
C HIS A 84 2.32 11.45 9.02
N SER A 85 2.76 10.37 8.37
CA SER A 85 2.43 10.07 6.97
C SER A 85 2.53 8.55 6.71
N HIS A 86 2.48 8.16 5.43
CA HIS A 86 2.67 6.79 4.97
C HIS A 86 3.84 6.72 4.00
N ILE A 87 4.77 5.81 4.26
CA ILE A 87 6.06 5.76 3.56
C ILE A 87 6.21 4.57 2.62
N HIS A 88 5.35 3.55 2.76
CA HIS A 88 5.40 2.34 1.95
C HIS A 88 4.02 1.71 1.84
N VAL A 89 3.82 0.93 0.78
CA VAL A 89 2.58 0.24 0.46
C VAL A 89 2.87 -1.13 -0.14
N GLY A 90 1.96 -2.06 0.07
CA GLY A 90 1.89 -3.31 -0.68
C GLY A 90 0.51 -3.94 -0.53
N ILE A 91 0.40 -5.23 -0.85
CA ILE A 91 -0.89 -5.93 -0.90
C ILE A 91 -0.94 -6.99 0.19
N VAL A 92 -2.06 -7.05 0.90
CA VAL A 92 -2.37 -8.11 1.87
C VAL A 92 -2.76 -9.39 1.13
N LEU A 93 -2.11 -10.49 1.44
CA LEU A 93 -2.43 -11.83 0.95
C LEU A 93 -3.27 -12.64 1.95
N ALA A 94 -3.05 -12.43 3.25
CA ALA A 94 -3.81 -13.07 4.33
C ALA A 94 -3.69 -12.29 5.64
N ASP A 95 -4.68 -12.44 6.53
CA ASP A 95 -4.67 -11.90 7.90
C ASP A 95 -5.02 -13.02 8.89
N ASP A 96 -4.08 -13.39 9.76
CA ASP A 96 -4.29 -14.40 10.81
C ASP A 96 -4.90 -13.84 12.09
N GLY A 97 -5.06 -12.52 12.18
CA GLY A 97 -5.59 -11.76 13.31
C GLY A 97 -4.56 -10.83 13.94
N THR A 98 -3.29 -11.22 13.95
CA THR A 98 -2.19 -10.45 14.57
C THR A 98 -1.08 -10.11 13.60
N THR A 99 -0.92 -10.93 12.57
CA THR A 99 0.08 -10.82 11.52
C THR A 99 -0.65 -10.88 10.18
N ILE A 100 -0.18 -10.05 9.26
CA ILE A 100 -0.59 -10.08 7.87
C ILE A 100 0.54 -10.69 7.02
N ARG A 101 0.16 -11.52 6.06
CA ARG A 101 1.04 -11.97 5.00
C ARG A 101 0.87 -11.02 3.82
N THR A 102 1.96 -10.52 3.27
CA THR A 102 1.96 -9.41 2.30
C THR A 102 2.83 -9.72 1.11
N VAL A 103 2.56 -9.04 -0.01
CA VAL A 103 3.48 -8.95 -1.15
C VAL A 103 3.82 -7.49 -1.40
N GLU A 104 5.11 -7.22 -1.55
CA GLU A 104 5.67 -5.86 -1.49
C GLU A 104 6.68 -5.68 -2.61
N GLY A 105 6.58 -4.58 -3.35
CA GLY A 105 7.59 -4.16 -4.32
C GLY A 105 8.62 -3.22 -3.67
N ASN A 106 9.77 -3.03 -4.31
CA ASN A 106 10.84 -2.18 -3.78
C ASN A 106 11.34 -2.65 -2.40
N THR A 107 11.51 -3.96 -2.25
CA THR A 107 12.10 -4.59 -1.06
C THR A 107 13.36 -5.37 -1.43
N ASN A 108 14.25 -5.58 -0.46
CA ASN A 108 15.39 -6.49 -0.54
C ASN A 108 15.34 -7.45 0.66
N GLU A 109 16.32 -8.35 0.80
CA GLU A 109 16.37 -9.28 1.96
C GLU A 109 16.29 -8.53 3.30
N ALA A 110 16.90 -7.35 3.39
CA ALA A 110 16.88 -6.51 4.58
C ALA A 110 15.58 -5.68 4.76
N GLY A 111 14.72 -5.58 3.75
CA GLY A 111 13.50 -4.76 3.81
C GLY A 111 13.68 -3.27 3.61
N GLY A 112 14.81 -2.87 3.03
CA GLY A 112 15.08 -1.49 2.71
C GLY A 112 14.18 -0.97 1.60
N SER A 113 13.91 0.33 1.64
CA SER A 113 13.12 1.11 0.66
C SER A 113 13.81 1.33 -0.69
N ASN A 114 14.96 0.69 -0.93
CA ASN A 114 15.72 0.67 -2.19
C ASN A 114 15.93 -0.78 -2.62
N GLY A 115 14.86 -1.55 -2.56
CA GLY A 115 14.85 -2.94 -2.93
C GLY A 115 14.73 -3.16 -4.43
N TYR A 116 15.16 -4.32 -4.92
CA TYR A 116 15.13 -4.66 -6.35
C TYR A 116 14.16 -5.80 -6.69
N CYS A 117 13.44 -6.35 -5.71
CA CYS A 117 12.55 -7.47 -5.93
C CYS A 117 11.14 -7.19 -5.41
N VAL A 118 10.22 -8.04 -5.88
CA VAL A 118 8.92 -8.26 -5.27
C VAL A 118 9.10 -9.44 -4.32
N ALA A 119 8.74 -9.29 -3.04
CA ALA A 119 8.88 -10.37 -2.07
C ALA A 119 7.64 -10.52 -1.20
N GLU A 120 7.40 -11.76 -0.77
CA GLU A 120 6.42 -12.07 0.27
C GLU A 120 7.01 -11.77 1.65
N ARG A 121 6.19 -11.20 2.55
CA ARG A 121 6.59 -10.83 3.90
C ARG A 121 5.49 -11.10 4.92
N PHE A 122 5.90 -11.07 6.19
CA PHE A 122 5.00 -11.07 7.33
C PHE A 122 5.18 -9.76 8.07
N ARG A 123 4.07 -9.08 8.35
CA ARG A 123 4.06 -7.82 9.10
C ARG A 123 3.09 -7.90 10.27
N LYS A 124 3.41 -7.20 11.36
CA LYS A 124 2.48 -7.05 12.47
C LYS A 124 1.28 -6.21 12.03
N LYS A 125 0.06 -6.73 12.22
CA LYS A 125 -1.16 -6.06 11.79
C LYS A 125 -1.33 -4.69 12.45
N SER A 126 -0.99 -4.59 13.74
CA SER A 126 -1.21 -3.38 14.52
C SER A 126 -0.30 -2.20 14.18
N THR A 127 0.70 -2.40 13.32
CA THR A 127 1.69 -1.37 12.96
C THR A 127 1.53 -0.90 11.52
N ASN A 128 0.48 -1.32 10.82
CA ASN A 128 0.20 -0.96 9.44
C ASN A 128 -1.23 -0.49 9.32
N ASP A 129 -1.50 0.48 8.46
CA ASP A 129 -2.87 0.89 8.13
C ASP A 129 -3.33 0.22 6.83
N TYR A 130 -4.61 0.36 6.47
CA TYR A 130 -5.18 -0.37 5.33
C TYR A 130 -6.10 0.47 4.47
N GLY A 131 -6.04 0.22 3.16
CA GLY A 131 -7.04 0.61 2.18
C GLY A 131 -7.79 -0.63 1.74
N LEU A 132 -9.04 -0.77 2.17
CA LEU A 132 -9.82 -1.99 1.96
C LEU A 132 -10.36 -2.09 0.54
N ILE A 133 -10.42 -3.32 0.03
CA ILE A 133 -11.16 -3.68 -1.18
C ILE A 133 -12.68 -3.53 -0.98
#